data_AF-T2JWR2-F1
#
_entry.id   AF-T2JWR2-F1
#
_cell.length_a   1.000
_cell.length_b   1.000
_cell.length_c   1.000
_cell.angle_alpha   90.00
_cell.angle_beta   90.00
_cell.angle_gamma   90.00
#
_symmetry.space_group_name_H-M   'P 1'
#
loop_
_entity.id
_entity.type
_entity.pdbx_description
1 polymer ?
#
loop_
_entity_poly.entity_id
_entity_poly.type
_entity_poly.pdbx_seq_one_letter_code
_entity_poly.pdbx_strand_id
1 'polypeptide(L)' 'MSSSSPYPSNWKELSLELKKKANWTCQKCGRKCIEPGQKVPEDWTVSKRMAYTLQTHHWDRDPSNSSEDN' A
#
# COMPACT_ATOMS: atom_id res chain seq x y z
N MET A 1 14.37 -16.76 -19.31
CA MET A 1 13.37 -15.73 -18.96
C MET A 1 13.38 -15.57 -17.44
N SER A 2 14.28 -14.73 -16.92
CA SER A 2 14.39 -14.52 -15.47
C SER A 2 13.41 -13.41 -15.09
N SER A 3 12.17 -13.78 -14.77
CA SER A 3 11.16 -12.90 -14.20
C SER A 3 11.46 -12.62 -12.73
N SER A 4 12.62 -12.01 -12.47
CA SER A 4 12.92 -11.42 -11.18
C SER A 4 12.10 -10.15 -11.09
N SER A 5 11.01 -10.21 -10.32
CA SER A 5 10.31 -9.01 -9.87
C SER A 5 11.35 -7.97 -9.43
N PRO A 6 11.27 -6.70 -9.87
CA PRO A 6 12.20 -5.65 -9.42
C PRO A 6 12.07 -5.40 -7.91
N TYR A 7 11.01 -5.93 -7.31
CA TYR A 7 10.79 -5.91 -5.88
C TYR A 7 11.63 -6.95 -5.14
N PRO A 8 12.27 -6.56 -4.03
CA PRO A 8 12.94 -7.51 -3.17
C PRO A 8 11.94 -8.52 -2.59
N SER A 9 12.41 -9.70 -2.21
CA SER A 9 11.57 -10.80 -1.70
C SER A 9 10.75 -10.41 -0.45
N ASN A 10 11.25 -9.44 0.32
CA ASN A 10 10.61 -8.88 1.52
C ASN A 10 9.70 -7.67 1.24
N TRP A 11 9.44 -7.30 -0.03
CA TRP A 11 8.61 -6.15 -0.38
C TRP A 11 7.24 -6.14 0.30
N LYS A 12 6.61 -7.31 0.45
CA LYS A 12 5.32 -7.42 1.15
C LYS A 12 5.42 -6.97 2.60
N GLU A 13 6.50 -7.31 3.28
CA GLU A 13 6.75 -6.94 4.67
C GLU A 13 7.08 -5.45 4.78
N LEU A 14 8.01 -4.95 3.96
CA LEU A 14 8.35 -3.52 3.89
C LEU A 14 7.12 -2.65 3.60
N SER A 15 6.30 -3.04 2.62
CA SER A 15 5.08 -2.30 2.29
C SER A 15 4.06 -2.31 3.44
N LEU A 16 3.99 -3.39 4.22
CA LEU A 16 3.13 -3.47 5.39
C LEU A 16 3.65 -2.57 6.51
N GLU A 17 4.96 -2.57 6.76
CA GLU A 17 5.60 -1.69 7.74
C GLU A 17 5.42 -0.22 7.39
N LEU A 18 5.59 0.16 6.13
CA LEU A 18 5.35 1.53 5.65
C LEU A 18 3.89 1.95 5.90
N LYS A 19 2.92 1.08 5.60
CA LYS A 19 1.50 1.36 5.86
C LYS A 19 1.18 1.48 7.36
N LYS A 20 1.82 0.67 8.21
CA LYS A 20 1.72 0.76 9.66
C LYS A 20 2.34 2.05 10.20
N LYS A 21 3.55 2.41 9.75
CA LYS A 21 4.23 3.68 10.10
C LYS A 21 3.36 4.88 9.71
N ALA A 22 2.70 4.81 8.56
CA ALA A 22 1.75 5.83 8.10
C ALA A 22 0.38 5.78 8.80
N ASN A 23 0.18 4.92 9.81
CA ASN A 23 -1.09 4.71 10.50
C ASN A 23 -2.28 4.50 9.54
N TRP A 24 -2.04 3.74 8.47
CA TRP A 24 -2.99 3.52 7.37
C TRP A 24 -3.55 4.81 6.77
N THR A 25 -2.79 5.90 6.83
CA THR A 25 -3.19 7.21 6.32
C THR A 25 -2.38 7.53 5.08
N CYS A 26 -3.07 7.79 3.96
CA CYS A 26 -2.42 8.16 2.72
C CYS A 26 -1.66 9.48 2.90
N GLN A 27 -0.34 9.45 2.74
CA GLN A 27 0.51 10.64 2.90
C GLN A 27 0.25 11.71 1.83
N LYS A 28 -0.33 11.34 0.69
CA LYS A 28 -0.66 12.27 -0.40
C LYS A 28 -1.98 13.01 -0.18
N CYS A 29 -3.03 12.30 0.22
CA CYS A 29 -4.38 12.87 0.31
C CYS A 29 -4.91 13.01 1.75
N GLY A 30 -4.18 12.53 2.76
CA GLY A 30 -4.56 12.57 4.17
C GLY A 30 -5.71 11.63 4.56
N ARG A 31 -6.21 10.81 3.62
CA ARG A 31 -7.33 9.89 3.89
C ARG A 31 -6.89 8.72 4.75
N LYS A 32 -7.68 8.40 5.78
CA LYS A 32 -7.54 7.15 6.53
C LYS A 32 -8.13 5.98 5.72
N CYS A 33 -7.27 5.04 5.37
CA CYS A 33 -7.58 3.82 4.65
C CYS A 33 -7.92 2.68 5.60
N ILE A 34 -8.42 1.58 5.04
CA ILE A 34 -8.77 0.37 5.80
C ILE A 34 -7.51 -0.42 6.18
N GLU A 35 -7.45 -0.85 7.44
CA GLU A 35 -6.44 -1.75 7.95
C GLU A 35 -6.82 -3.22 7.68
N PRO A 36 -5.85 -4.12 7.39
CA PRO A 36 -6.10 -5.55 7.30
C PRO A 36 -6.77 -6.09 8.57
N GLY A 37 -7.92 -6.74 8.41
CA GLY A 37 -8.69 -7.28 9.54
C GLY A 37 -9.67 -6.29 10.17
N GLN A 38 -9.68 -5.02 9.76
CA GLN A 38 -10.71 -4.08 10.19
C GLN A 38 -12.08 -4.46 9.62
N LYS A 39 -13.13 -4.42 10.45
CA LYS A 39 -14.51 -4.59 9.99
C LYS A 39 -14.87 -3.40 9.09
N VAL A 40 -15.07 -3.68 7.81
CA VAL A 40 -15.63 -2.71 6.86
C VAL A 40 -17.15 -2.64 7.04
N PRO A 41 -17.77 -1.47 6.89
CA PRO A 41 -19.22 -1.35 6.95
C PRO A 41 -19.91 -2.22 5.89
N GLU A 42 -21.05 -2.83 6.24
CA GLU A 42 -21.78 -3.75 5.36
C GLU A 42 -22.34 -3.07 4.10
N ASP A 43 -22.61 -1.76 4.16
CA ASP A 43 -23.07 -0.94 3.04
C ASP A 43 -21.96 -0.63 2.01
N TRP A 44 -20.71 -1.00 2.28
CA TRP A 44 -19.61 -0.72 1.37
C TRP A 44 -19.59 -1.69 0.19
N THR A 45 -19.77 -1.12 -1.01
CA THR A 45 -19.55 -1.84 -2.26
C THR A 45 -18.09 -2.25 -2.43
N VAL A 46 -17.83 -3.22 -3.30
CA VAL A 46 -16.47 -3.64 -3.68
C VAL A 46 -15.63 -2.45 -4.15
N SER A 47 -16.20 -1.58 -4.99
CA SER A 47 -15.51 -0.37 -5.48
C SER A 47 -15.09 0.57 -4.35
N LYS A 48 -15.99 0.80 -3.37
CA LYS A 48 -15.68 1.63 -2.20
C LYS A 48 -14.58 1.00 -1.36
N ARG A 49 -14.61 -0.32 -1.13
CA ARG A 49 -13.51 -1.03 -0.44
C ARG A 49 -12.18 -0.85 -1.15
N MET A 50 -12.13 -1.05 -2.47
CA MET A 50 -10.90 -0.88 -3.24
C MET A 50 -10.36 0.56 -3.17
N ALA A 51 -11.24 1.57 -3.23
CA ALA A 51 -10.85 2.97 -3.12
C ALA A 51 -10.29 3.38 -1.73
N TYR A 52 -10.58 2.60 -0.70
CA TYR A 52 -10.06 2.82 0.66
C TYR A 52 -8.92 1.86 1.03
N THR A 53 -8.54 0.92 0.15
CA THR A 53 -7.35 0.09 0.35
C THR A 53 -6.09 0.91 0.15
N LEU A 54 -5.22 0.99 1.16
CA LEU A 54 -3.95 1.70 1.04
C LEU A 54 -2.97 0.90 0.18
N GLN A 55 -2.47 1.54 -0.87
CA GLN A 55 -1.45 1.00 -1.76
C GLN A 55 -0.15 1.78 -1.59
N THR A 56 0.97 1.07 -1.66
CA THR A 56 2.31 1.65 -1.72
C THR A 56 2.66 1.78 -3.19
N HIS A 57 3.06 2.97 -3.64
CA HIS A 57 3.37 3.26 -5.04
C HIS A 57 4.61 4.14 -5.10
N HIS A 58 5.60 3.73 -5.91
CA HIS A 58 6.84 4.49 -6.15
C HIS A 58 6.54 5.84 -6.78
N TRP A 59 6.90 6.93 -6.13
CA TRP A 59 6.69 8.29 -6.63
C TRP A 59 7.41 8.54 -7.97
N ASP A 60 8.61 7.99 -8.11
CA ASP A 60 9.44 8.10 -9.33
C ASP A 60 9.01 7.14 -10.46
N ARG A 61 8.05 6.24 -10.20
CA ARG A 61 7.60 5.17 -11.11
C ARG A 61 8.69 4.15 -11.47
N ASP A 62 9.80 4.14 -10.74
CA ASP A 62 10.85 3.13 -10.85
C ASP A 62 10.63 2.04 -9.79
N PRO A 63 10.14 0.86 -10.19
CA PRO A 63 9.88 -0.23 -9.27
C PRO A 63 11.16 -0.87 -8.69
N SER A 64 12.34 -0.50 -9.19
CA SER A 64 13.64 -0.95 -8.64
C SER A 64 14.11 -0.08 -7.47
N ASN A 65 13.61 1.16 -7.36
CA ASN A 65 13.93 2.07 -6.27
C ASN A 65 12.99 1.83 -5.08
N SER A 66 13.43 0.97 -4.16
CA SER A 66 12.65 0.51 -2.99
C SER A 66 12.97 1.27 -1.69
N SER A 67 13.53 2.48 -1.82
CA SER A 67 13.82 3.36 -0.68
C SER A 67 12.52 3.82 0.01
N GLU A 68 12.54 4.06 1.33
CA GLU A 68 11.33 4.45 2.08
C GLU A 68 10.72 5.78 1.59
N ASP A 69 11.55 6.66 1.03
CA ASP A 69 11.14 7.96 0.49
C ASP A 69 10.46 7.88 -0.89
N ASN A 70 10.41 6.69 -1.50
CA ASN A 70 9.92 6.48 -2.87
C ASN A 70 8.62 5.68 -2.97
#